data_AF-A0A195ATI5-F1
#
_entry.id   AF-A0A195ATI5-F1
#
_cell.length_a   1.000
_cell.length_b   1.000
_cell.length_c   1.000
_cell.angle_alpha   90.00
_cell.angle_beta   90.00
_cell.angle_gamma   90.00
#
_symmetry.space_group_name_H-M   'P 1'
#
loop_
_entity.id
_entity.type
_entity.pdbx_description
1 polymer ?
#
loop_
_entity_poly.entity_id
_entity_poly.type
_entity_poly.pdbx_seq_one_letter_code
_entity_poly.pdbx_strand_id
1 'polypeptide(L)'
;MTVITKAITEKKASDKMEQPLFVEENAADGAKADPEAGRSKTDAVPRSRCFISRTSIHRIHMATTFLLFLLALSILLIGMIGGLYIYKQYARTQMRRFSTGWYSIPYDSSNKASYGNNAVHQGLLADSDLFTKSLTRAMEQDALDIARHIDHDINNFFKERFEIDLENEHYEKIDVPDFRGGRQGRFIHDFNINKTGIIDIDGQCCFVMPLNRQRVLPPRNMYDLLRKMYNGYYEVNTAVVRETMRVVTPPITDMSIVGTYIARECQDLPTYMLQKVNSSSIVKRSTSVQTGVFGQFAGNNILEVDIVNLEDFE
;
A
#
# COMPACT_ATOMS: atom_id res chain seq x y z
N MET A 1 -16.94 1.13 -55.60
CA MET A 1 -17.61 0.17 -56.52
C MET A 1 -18.52 -0.72 -55.69
N THR A 2 -19.66 -1.09 -56.27
CA THR A 2 -20.71 -2.02 -55.79
C THR A 2 -20.24 -3.50 -55.94
N VAL A 3 -20.82 -4.60 -55.39
CA VAL A 3 -22.01 -4.87 -54.54
C VAL A 3 -22.04 -6.35 -54.02
N ILE A 4 -22.59 -6.56 -52.80
CA ILE A 4 -23.41 -7.70 -52.25
C ILE A 4 -23.17 -9.20 -52.64
N THR A 5 -23.13 -10.06 -51.61
CA THR A 5 -24.00 -11.27 -51.38
C THR A 5 -24.03 -11.58 -49.86
N LYS A 6 -25.18 -11.67 -49.14
CA LYS A 6 -26.24 -12.71 -49.04
C LYS A 6 -25.77 -14.07 -48.48
N ALA A 7 -26.49 -14.86 -47.66
CA ALA A 7 -27.68 -14.76 -46.75
C ALA A 7 -27.85 -16.17 -46.05
N ILE A 8 -28.84 -16.62 -45.24
CA ILE A 8 -30.18 -16.19 -44.73
C ILE A 8 -30.48 -16.94 -43.36
N THR A 9 -31.70 -16.83 -42.81
CA THR A 9 -32.43 -17.69 -41.81
C THR A 9 -32.12 -17.61 -40.29
N GLU A 10 -33.06 -17.84 -39.34
CA GLU A 10 -34.53 -17.56 -39.25
C GLU A 10 -35.12 -17.83 -37.80
N LYS A 11 -36.16 -17.07 -37.39
CA LYS A 11 -37.31 -17.38 -36.45
C LYS A 11 -37.43 -16.69 -35.05
N LYS A 12 -38.72 -16.43 -34.70
CA LYS A 12 -39.37 -15.94 -33.43
C LYS A 12 -38.94 -14.56 -32.89
N ALA A 13 -39.74 -13.48 -32.80
CA ALA A 13 -41.19 -13.16 -33.01
C ALA A 13 -42.14 -13.18 -31.78
N SER A 14 -42.94 -12.08 -31.65
CA SER A 14 -43.99 -11.73 -30.65
C SER A 14 -43.51 -11.60 -29.19
N ASP A 15 -43.68 -10.50 -28.45
CA ASP A 15 -44.78 -9.52 -28.31
C ASP A 15 -46.02 -10.06 -27.56
N LYS A 16 -46.52 -9.28 -26.58
CA LYS A 16 -47.64 -9.55 -25.67
C LYS A 16 -48.25 -8.25 -25.16
N MET A 17 -49.54 -8.05 -25.41
CA MET A 17 -50.34 -6.92 -24.90
C MET A 17 -51.22 -7.31 -23.69
N GLU A 18 -52.12 -6.40 -23.31
CA GLU A 18 -52.91 -6.37 -22.07
C GLU A 18 -54.00 -7.45 -21.92
N GLN A 19 -54.57 -7.59 -20.72
CA GLN A 19 -55.81 -8.32 -20.48
C GLN A 19 -56.64 -7.74 -19.29
N PRO A 20 -57.86 -7.25 -19.53
CA PRO A 20 -58.89 -6.99 -18.51
C PRO A 20 -60.18 -7.82 -18.72
N LEU A 21 -60.90 -8.12 -17.62
CA LEU A 21 -62.33 -8.50 -17.43
C LEU A 21 -62.47 -9.06 -15.99
N PHE A 22 -63.60 -9.15 -15.27
CA PHE A 22 -65.05 -8.92 -15.46
C PHE A 22 -65.56 -8.01 -14.29
N VAL A 23 -66.84 -7.69 -14.03
CA VAL A 23 -68.17 -8.09 -14.54
C VAL A 23 -69.13 -6.90 -14.51
N GLU A 24 -70.38 -7.08 -14.97
CA GLU A 24 -71.49 -6.12 -14.89
C GLU A 24 -72.74 -6.79 -14.30
N GLU A 25 -73.47 -6.12 -13.39
CA GLU A 25 -74.91 -6.34 -13.18
C GLU A 25 -75.61 -5.06 -12.65
N ASN A 26 -76.92 -4.93 -12.85
CA ASN A 26 -77.72 -3.72 -12.67
C ASN A 26 -78.79 -3.88 -11.58
N ALA A 27 -79.00 -2.89 -10.70
CA ALA A 27 -80.26 -2.73 -9.94
C ALA A 27 -80.48 -1.32 -9.34
N ALA A 28 -81.53 -0.66 -9.83
CA ALA A 28 -82.59 0.13 -9.16
C ALA A 28 -82.38 1.01 -7.88
N ASP A 29 -83.31 1.97 -7.77
CA ASP A 29 -83.77 2.72 -6.59
C ASP A 29 -82.84 3.72 -5.86
N GLY A 30 -83.34 4.85 -5.33
CA GLY A 30 -84.69 5.38 -5.51
C GLY A 30 -85.08 6.50 -4.53
N ALA A 31 -85.41 7.69 -5.07
CA ALA A 31 -86.00 8.84 -4.36
C ALA A 31 -85.11 9.47 -3.24
N LYS A 32 -85.40 10.66 -2.67
CA LYS A 32 -86.54 11.59 -2.83
C LYS A 32 -86.03 13.02 -3.08
N ALA A 33 -86.87 13.84 -3.70
CA ALA A 33 -86.83 15.29 -3.50
C ALA A 33 -87.88 15.67 -2.44
N ASP A 34 -87.63 16.73 -1.68
CA ASP A 34 -88.66 17.47 -0.93
C ASP A 34 -88.19 18.94 -0.76
N PRO A 35 -89.07 19.95 -0.90
CA PRO A 35 -88.68 21.36 -0.87
C PRO A 35 -89.02 22.08 0.46
N GLU A 36 -88.82 23.41 0.47
CA GLU A 36 -89.37 24.38 1.43
C GLU A 36 -89.01 24.25 2.93
N ALA A 37 -87.89 24.87 3.31
CA ALA A 37 -87.78 25.60 4.57
C ALA A 37 -86.97 26.90 4.31
N GLY A 38 -87.59 28.07 4.46
CA GLY A 38 -87.07 29.33 3.91
C GLY A 38 -86.69 30.42 4.92
N ARG A 39 -86.29 31.58 4.37
CA ARG A 39 -85.83 32.84 5.03
C ARG A 39 -84.38 32.80 5.58
N SER A 40 -83.60 33.89 5.52
CA SER A 40 -83.68 35.12 4.71
C SER A 40 -82.40 35.98 4.89
N LYS A 41 -81.97 36.70 3.84
CA LYS A 41 -81.12 37.94 3.84
C LYS A 41 -79.90 37.96 4.80
N THR A 42 -78.66 38.09 4.30
CA THR A 42 -78.14 39.42 3.89
C THR A 42 -76.98 39.36 2.88
N ASP A 43 -77.00 40.34 1.97
CA ASP A 43 -75.92 41.14 1.34
C ASP A 43 -74.60 40.50 0.83
N ALA A 44 -74.15 41.02 -0.32
CA ALA A 44 -73.09 40.42 -1.13
C ALA A 44 -71.71 41.10 -0.99
N VAL A 45 -70.65 40.31 -1.14
CA VAL A 45 -69.26 40.77 -1.28
C VAL A 45 -68.70 40.29 -2.63
N PRO A 46 -68.12 41.17 -3.47
CA PRO A 46 -67.65 40.80 -4.80
C PRO A 46 -66.36 39.98 -4.75
N ARG A 47 -66.41 38.73 -5.21
CA ARG A 47 -65.28 37.79 -5.20
C ARG A 47 -64.35 38.05 -6.39
N SER A 48 -63.23 38.74 -6.15
CA SER A 48 -62.23 39.04 -7.19
C SER A 48 -61.59 37.77 -7.77
N ARG A 49 -61.51 37.68 -9.11
CA ARG A 49 -60.87 36.56 -9.80
C ARG A 49 -59.41 36.91 -10.10
N CYS A 50 -58.48 36.42 -9.28
CA CYS A 50 -57.05 36.62 -9.52
C CYS A 50 -56.53 35.56 -10.52
N PHE A 51 -56.16 35.98 -11.74
CA PHE A 51 -55.54 35.10 -12.73
C PHE A 51 -54.04 34.92 -12.43
N ILE A 52 -53.69 33.86 -11.71
CA ILE A 52 -52.28 33.49 -11.47
C ILE A 52 -51.69 32.92 -12.76
N SER A 53 -50.80 33.68 -13.42
CA SER A 53 -50.11 33.21 -14.61
C SER A 53 -49.13 32.08 -14.27
N ARG A 54 -49.29 30.91 -14.90
CA ARG A 54 -48.36 29.77 -14.78
C ARG A 54 -46.90 30.10 -15.21
N THR A 55 -46.68 31.15 -16.00
CA THR A 55 -45.35 31.48 -16.54
C THR A 55 -44.39 32.11 -15.52
N SER A 56 -44.88 32.73 -14.45
CA SER A 56 -44.01 33.24 -13.38
C SER A 56 -43.48 32.12 -12.50
N ILE A 57 -44.32 31.15 -12.16
CA ILE A 57 -44.01 30.00 -11.29
C ILE A 57 -42.83 29.19 -11.86
N HIS A 58 -42.84 28.89 -13.17
CA HIS A 58 -41.72 28.19 -13.82
C HIS A 58 -40.42 29.01 -13.80
N ARG A 59 -40.46 30.34 -14.01
CA ARG A 59 -39.24 31.18 -13.94
C ARG A 59 -38.64 31.19 -12.53
N ILE A 60 -39.48 31.29 -11.51
CA ILE A 60 -39.05 31.24 -10.10
C ILE A 60 -38.41 29.88 -9.82
N HIS A 61 -39.07 28.77 -10.15
CA HIS A 61 -38.53 27.43 -9.92
C HIS A 61 -37.18 27.21 -10.62
N MET A 62 -37.03 27.66 -11.87
CA MET A 62 -35.77 27.55 -12.62
C MET A 62 -34.63 28.37 -11.98
N ALA A 63 -34.93 29.58 -11.51
CA ALA A 63 -33.97 30.40 -10.77
C ALA A 63 -33.58 29.76 -9.43
N THR A 64 -34.52 29.16 -8.69
CA THR A 64 -34.23 28.44 -7.45
C THR A 64 -33.34 27.21 -7.68
N THR A 65 -33.62 26.40 -8.71
CA THR A 65 -32.77 25.25 -9.05
C THR A 65 -31.37 25.66 -9.51
N PHE A 66 -31.25 26.79 -10.23
CA PHE A 66 -29.95 27.34 -10.63
C PHE A 66 -29.14 27.84 -9.42
N LEU A 67 -29.78 28.52 -8.46
CA LEU A 67 -29.12 28.96 -7.22
C LEU A 67 -28.62 27.78 -6.38
N LEU A 68 -29.42 26.70 -6.26
CA LEU A 68 -29.02 25.48 -5.56
C LEU A 68 -27.85 24.78 -6.27
N PHE A 69 -27.83 24.77 -7.62
CA PHE A 69 -26.71 24.24 -8.39
C PHE A 69 -25.43 25.07 -8.18
N LEU A 70 -25.51 26.39 -8.14
CA LEU A 70 -24.36 27.26 -7.84
C LEU A 70 -23.85 27.08 -6.40
N LEU A 71 -24.72 26.81 -5.43
CA LEU A 71 -24.33 26.45 -4.07
C LEU A 71 -23.63 25.09 -4.01
N ALA A 72 -24.15 24.08 -4.71
CA ALA A 72 -23.47 22.79 -4.81
C ALA A 72 -22.09 22.91 -5.49
N LEU A 73 -22.00 23.71 -6.55
CA LEU A 73 -20.74 23.99 -7.24
C LEU A 73 -19.73 24.72 -6.35
N SER A 74 -20.16 25.74 -5.58
CA SER A 74 -19.25 26.47 -4.69
C SER A 74 -18.76 25.62 -3.52
N ILE A 75 -19.61 24.76 -2.95
CA ILE A 75 -19.22 23.78 -1.93
C ILE A 75 -18.18 22.79 -2.50
N LEU A 76 -18.40 22.26 -3.72
CA LEU A 76 -17.44 21.38 -4.39
C LEU A 76 -16.11 22.07 -4.68
N LEU A 77 -16.12 23.32 -5.13
CA LEU A 77 -14.91 24.11 -5.39
C LEU A 77 -14.14 24.40 -4.09
N ILE A 78 -14.83 24.80 -3.01
CA ILE A 78 -14.22 25.01 -1.69
C ILE A 78 -13.62 23.71 -1.15
N GLY A 79 -14.34 22.59 -1.28
CA GLY A 79 -13.84 21.26 -0.89
C GLY A 79 -12.60 20.84 -1.69
N MET A 80 -12.59 21.04 -3.00
CA MET A 80 -11.46 20.71 -3.87
C MET A 80 -10.24 21.61 -3.60
N ILE A 81 -10.44 22.93 -3.45
CA ILE A 81 -9.36 23.89 -3.13
C ILE A 81 -8.82 23.63 -1.72
N GLY A 82 -9.69 23.38 -0.73
CA GLY A 82 -9.31 23.03 0.64
C GLY A 82 -8.53 21.71 0.71
N GLY A 83 -9.01 20.68 0.02
CA GLY A 83 -8.32 19.40 -0.12
C GLY A 83 -6.95 19.55 -0.78
N LEU A 84 -6.84 20.32 -1.87
CA LEU A 84 -5.56 20.64 -2.50
C LEU A 84 -4.63 21.45 -1.59
N TYR A 85 -5.14 22.38 -0.77
CA TYR A 85 -4.32 23.14 0.16
C TYR A 85 -3.78 22.26 1.29
N ILE A 86 -4.65 21.44 1.91
CA ILE A 86 -4.26 20.50 2.97
C ILE A 86 -3.27 19.47 2.41
N TYR A 87 -3.54 18.86 1.26
CA TYR A 87 -2.62 17.95 0.58
C TYR A 87 -1.27 18.63 0.31
N LYS A 88 -1.28 19.83 -0.29
CA LYS A 88 -0.06 20.58 -0.62
C LYS A 88 0.72 21.02 0.62
N GLN A 89 0.07 21.32 1.73
CA GLN A 89 0.75 21.67 2.99
C GLN A 89 1.30 20.42 3.67
N TYR A 90 0.46 19.42 3.92
CA TYR A 90 0.84 18.17 4.61
C TYR A 90 1.92 17.41 3.84
N ALA A 91 1.74 17.19 2.53
CA ALA A 91 2.72 16.49 1.70
C ALA A 91 4.02 17.29 1.53
N ARG A 92 4.00 18.64 1.52
CA ARG A 92 5.24 19.44 1.52
C ARG A 92 6.00 19.37 2.83
N THR A 93 5.30 19.35 3.97
CA THR A 93 5.97 19.20 5.28
C THR A 93 6.54 17.79 5.41
N GLN A 94 5.74 16.76 5.10
CA GLN A 94 6.22 15.37 5.16
C GLN A 94 7.36 15.10 4.18
N MET A 95 7.30 15.51 2.91
CA MET A 95 8.40 15.32 1.94
C MET A 95 9.61 16.24 2.16
N ARG A 96 9.51 17.23 3.07
CA ARG A 96 10.68 18.00 3.55
C ARG A 96 11.33 17.35 4.76
N ARG A 97 10.52 16.79 5.65
CA ARG A 97 10.99 16.10 6.84
C ARG A 97 11.57 14.74 6.51
N PHE A 98 10.82 13.89 5.83
CA PHE A 98 11.24 12.55 5.44
C PHE A 98 11.58 12.49 3.96
N SER A 99 12.81 12.08 3.64
CA SER A 99 13.16 11.63 2.30
C SER A 99 12.85 10.14 2.19
N THR A 100 12.08 9.75 1.17
CA THR A 100 11.74 8.34 0.92
C THR A 100 12.14 7.96 -0.49
N GLY A 101 12.84 6.84 -0.65
CA GLY A 101 13.30 6.38 -1.97
C GLY A 101 13.69 4.91 -1.98
N TRP A 102 13.58 4.28 -3.15
CA TRP A 102 14.12 2.96 -3.44
C TRP A 102 15.51 3.10 -4.05
N TYR A 103 16.47 2.32 -3.56
CA TYR A 103 17.85 2.33 -4.04
C TYR A 103 18.34 0.90 -4.29
N SER A 104 19.11 0.74 -5.37
CA SER A 104 19.80 -0.49 -5.72
C SER A 104 21.26 -0.43 -5.24
N ILE A 105 21.58 -1.15 -4.16
CA ILE A 105 22.95 -1.23 -3.62
C ILE A 105 23.67 -2.40 -4.30
N PRO A 106 24.88 -2.22 -4.87
CA PRO A 106 25.66 -3.33 -5.42
C PRO A 106 25.96 -4.38 -4.34
N TYR A 107 25.94 -5.66 -4.70
CA TYR A 107 26.31 -6.75 -3.81
C TYR A 107 27.15 -7.78 -4.55
N ASP A 108 28.35 -8.05 -4.02
CA ASP A 108 29.18 -9.14 -4.53
C ASP A 108 28.63 -10.47 -4.00
N SER A 109 27.85 -11.14 -4.85
CA SER A 109 27.23 -12.43 -4.59
C SER A 109 28.23 -13.55 -4.27
N SER A 110 29.54 -13.39 -4.55
CA SER A 110 30.57 -14.35 -4.14
C SER A 110 30.84 -14.37 -2.63
N ASN A 111 30.47 -13.31 -1.90
CA ASN A 111 30.58 -13.23 -0.44
C ASN A 111 29.35 -13.80 0.31
N LYS A 112 28.36 -14.31 -0.44
CA LYS A 112 27.17 -15.00 0.12
C LYS A 112 27.62 -16.23 0.90
N ALA A 113 27.40 -16.22 2.21
CA ALA A 113 27.37 -17.46 2.98
C ALA A 113 26.12 -18.27 2.57
N SER A 114 26.22 -19.60 2.61
CA SER A 114 25.21 -20.50 2.03
C SER A 114 23.94 -20.62 2.89
N TYR A 115 23.19 -19.52 2.95
CA TYR A 115 21.81 -19.48 3.44
C TYR A 115 20.88 -20.14 2.42
N GLY A 116 19.70 -20.59 2.87
CA GLY A 116 18.90 -21.63 2.21
C GLY A 116 18.56 -21.36 0.74
N ASN A 117 18.32 -22.44 0.00
CA ASN A 117 17.93 -22.41 -1.42
C ASN A 117 16.85 -21.34 -1.67
N ASN A 118 17.09 -20.46 -2.65
CA ASN A 118 16.22 -19.32 -2.98
C ASN A 118 14.82 -19.79 -3.42
N ALA A 119 13.90 -20.04 -2.47
CA ALA A 119 12.59 -20.65 -2.73
C ALA A 119 11.71 -19.86 -3.73
N VAL A 120 11.96 -18.55 -3.84
CA VAL A 120 11.32 -17.63 -4.80
C VAL A 120 11.39 -18.14 -6.24
N HIS A 121 12.46 -18.83 -6.64
CA HIS A 121 12.65 -19.26 -8.03
C HIS A 121 11.80 -20.48 -8.44
N GLN A 122 11.21 -21.22 -7.48
CA GLN A 122 10.34 -22.37 -7.79
C GLN A 122 9.07 -21.95 -8.54
N GLY A 123 8.56 -20.73 -8.29
CA GLY A 123 7.35 -20.20 -8.94
C GLY A 123 7.58 -19.72 -10.38
N LEU A 124 8.67 -19.00 -10.64
CA LEU A 124 8.99 -18.46 -11.97
C LEU A 124 9.37 -19.54 -13.00
N LEU A 125 9.98 -20.64 -12.55
CA LEU A 125 10.32 -21.77 -13.43
C LEU A 125 9.10 -22.68 -13.72
N ALA A 126 8.17 -22.82 -12.77
CA ALA A 126 6.99 -23.65 -12.95
C ALA A 126 6.05 -23.15 -14.08
N ASP A 127 5.95 -21.83 -14.26
CA ASP A 127 5.16 -21.24 -15.37
C ASP A 127 5.94 -21.26 -16.71
N SER A 128 7.28 -21.36 -16.64
CA SER A 128 8.15 -21.46 -17.83
C SER A 128 8.04 -22.81 -18.53
N ASP A 129 7.76 -23.90 -17.80
CA ASP A 129 7.58 -25.28 -18.34
C ASP A 129 6.39 -25.42 -19.32
N LEU A 130 5.47 -24.46 -19.33
CA LEU A 130 4.39 -24.37 -20.31
C LEU A 130 4.81 -23.67 -21.61
N PHE A 131 5.86 -22.85 -21.58
CA PHE A 131 6.35 -22.06 -22.71
C PHE A 131 7.54 -22.72 -23.43
N THR A 132 8.47 -23.32 -22.68
CA THR A 132 9.66 -24.02 -23.22
C THR A 132 9.30 -25.16 -24.17
N LYS A 133 8.20 -25.88 -23.88
CA LYS A 133 7.72 -27.05 -24.63
C LYS A 133 7.37 -26.82 -26.11
N SER A 134 7.37 -25.57 -26.58
CA SER A 134 7.13 -25.19 -27.97
C SER A 134 8.33 -24.54 -28.67
N LEU A 135 9.47 -24.40 -27.98
CA LEU A 135 10.68 -23.75 -28.52
C LEU A 135 11.63 -24.75 -29.18
N THR A 136 12.51 -24.25 -30.06
CA THR A 136 13.60 -25.05 -30.62
C THR A 136 14.82 -24.98 -29.70
N ARG A 137 15.66 -26.02 -29.67
CA ARG A 137 16.83 -26.12 -28.77
C ARG A 137 17.82 -24.95 -28.81
N ALA A 138 17.90 -24.23 -29.93
CA ALA A 138 18.69 -23.00 -30.00
C ALA A 138 18.04 -21.87 -29.18
N MET A 139 16.72 -21.68 -29.33
CA MET A 139 15.94 -20.69 -28.59
C MET A 139 15.81 -21.05 -27.09
N GLU A 140 15.78 -22.33 -26.74
CA GLU A 140 15.87 -22.79 -25.34
C GLU A 140 17.21 -22.34 -24.72
N GLN A 141 18.32 -22.51 -25.44
CA GLN A 141 19.64 -22.11 -24.97
C GLN A 141 19.75 -20.58 -24.84
N ASP A 142 19.35 -19.83 -25.87
CA ASP A 142 19.34 -18.35 -25.84
C ASP A 142 18.46 -17.83 -24.69
N ALA A 143 17.27 -18.39 -24.48
CA ALA A 143 16.39 -18.02 -23.37
C ALA A 143 17.00 -18.37 -22.00
N LEU A 144 17.71 -19.49 -21.89
CA LEU A 144 18.39 -19.91 -20.66
C LEU A 144 19.64 -19.06 -20.38
N ASP A 145 20.37 -18.62 -21.40
CA ASP A 145 21.48 -17.67 -21.29
C ASP A 145 20.98 -16.28 -20.89
N ILE A 146 19.89 -15.78 -21.51
CA ILE A 146 19.21 -14.53 -21.11
C ILE A 146 18.70 -14.62 -19.66
N ALA A 147 18.03 -15.72 -19.29
CA ALA A 147 17.54 -15.94 -17.92
C ALA A 147 18.69 -15.96 -16.91
N ARG A 148 19.82 -16.61 -17.22
CA ARG A 148 21.02 -16.59 -16.37
C ARG A 148 21.70 -15.22 -16.29
N HIS A 149 21.63 -14.41 -17.34
CA HIS A 149 22.17 -13.04 -17.30
C HIS A 149 21.28 -12.11 -16.46
N ILE A 150 19.95 -12.23 -16.61
CA ILE A 150 18.96 -11.51 -15.78
C ILE A 150 19.05 -11.94 -14.31
N ASP A 151 19.17 -13.24 -14.02
CA ASP A 151 19.36 -13.76 -12.66
C ASP A 151 20.69 -13.28 -12.06
N HIS A 152 21.79 -13.30 -12.82
CA HIS A 152 23.07 -12.74 -12.39
C HIS A 152 22.97 -11.26 -12.00
N ASP A 153 22.34 -10.43 -12.83
CA ASP A 153 22.21 -8.99 -12.56
C ASP A 153 21.24 -8.71 -11.40
N ILE A 154 20.16 -9.49 -11.25
CA ILE A 154 19.30 -9.46 -10.06
C ILE A 154 20.09 -9.91 -8.81
N ASN A 155 20.98 -10.88 -8.94
CA ASN A 155 21.82 -11.39 -7.85
C ASN A 155 22.98 -10.45 -7.46
N ASN A 156 23.26 -9.40 -8.25
CA ASN A 156 24.33 -8.43 -7.95
C ASN A 156 23.86 -7.08 -7.40
N PHE A 157 22.55 -6.90 -7.14
CA PHE A 157 22.03 -5.70 -6.44
C PHE A 157 20.97 -6.04 -5.39
N PHE A 158 21.09 -5.50 -4.17
CA PHE A 158 19.99 -5.47 -3.19
C PHE A 158 19.07 -4.28 -3.48
N LYS A 159 17.78 -4.43 -3.23
CA LYS A 159 16.78 -3.36 -3.35
C LYS A 159 16.25 -3.00 -1.98
N GLU A 160 16.64 -1.84 -1.48
CA GLU A 160 16.22 -1.33 -0.17
C GLU A 160 15.39 -0.06 -0.34
N ARG A 161 14.46 0.16 0.59
CA ARG A 161 13.68 1.41 0.66
C ARG A 161 14.02 2.16 1.92
N PHE A 162 14.53 3.37 1.75
CA PHE A 162 14.91 4.25 2.84
C PHE A 162 13.79 5.24 3.16
N GLU A 163 13.64 5.59 4.43
CA GLU A 163 12.80 6.68 4.95
C GLU A 163 13.61 7.44 6.03
N ILE A 164 14.08 8.64 5.70
CA ILE A 164 15.17 9.34 6.40
C ILE A 164 14.69 10.71 6.91
N ASP A 165 14.76 10.98 8.23
CA ASP A 165 14.41 12.30 8.80
C ASP A 165 15.53 13.33 8.56
N LEU A 166 15.35 14.19 7.55
CA LEU A 166 16.26 15.27 7.16
C LEU A 166 16.00 16.60 7.88
N GLU A 167 14.95 16.70 8.71
CA GLU A 167 14.66 17.91 9.48
C GLU A 167 15.27 17.82 10.89
N ASN A 168 15.14 16.66 11.53
CA ASN A 168 15.52 16.43 12.92
C ASN A 168 16.74 15.51 13.05
N GLU A 169 17.03 14.67 12.05
CA GLU A 169 18.18 13.73 12.02
C GLU A 169 18.17 12.70 13.17
N HIS A 170 16.97 12.35 13.64
CA HIS A 170 16.74 11.46 14.79
C HIS A 170 16.33 10.04 14.41
N TYR A 171 15.89 9.83 13.17
CA TYR A 171 15.23 8.61 12.71
C TYR A 171 15.61 8.28 11.27
N GLU A 172 15.82 7.00 11.03
CA GLU A 172 15.95 6.37 9.73
C GLU A 172 15.27 5.00 9.77
N LYS A 173 14.63 4.61 8.67
CA LYS A 173 14.05 3.28 8.47
C LYS A 173 14.48 2.73 7.11
N ILE A 174 14.79 1.44 7.08
CA ILE A 174 15.21 0.70 5.88
C ILE A 174 14.31 -0.54 5.75
N ASP A 175 13.45 -0.60 4.73
CA ASP A 175 12.77 -1.85 4.34
C ASP A 175 13.73 -2.68 3.48
N VAL A 176 14.01 -3.93 3.88
CA VAL A 176 14.82 -4.91 3.13
C VAL A 176 13.94 -6.11 2.77
N PRO A 177 13.17 -6.03 1.67
CA PRO A 177 12.16 -7.04 1.31
C PRO A 177 12.74 -8.34 0.74
N ASP A 178 14.03 -8.40 0.42
CA ASP A 178 14.71 -9.62 -0.03
C ASP A 178 16.21 -9.55 0.29
N PHE A 179 16.66 -10.31 1.30
CA PHE A 179 18.08 -10.52 1.61
C PHE A 179 18.62 -11.86 1.04
N ARG A 180 18.02 -12.34 -0.06
CA ARG A 180 18.50 -13.41 -0.96
C ARG A 180 19.07 -14.65 -0.27
N GLY A 181 18.37 -15.09 0.78
CA GLY A 181 18.70 -16.26 1.60
C GLY A 181 18.56 -16.01 3.11
N GLY A 182 18.66 -14.76 3.56
CA GLY A 182 18.22 -14.34 4.90
C GLY A 182 16.72 -13.96 4.94
N ARG A 183 16.24 -13.61 6.14
CA ARG A 183 14.84 -13.23 6.42
C ARG A 183 14.48 -11.84 5.85
N GLN A 184 13.19 -11.61 5.63
CA GLN A 184 12.68 -10.28 5.29
C GLN A 184 12.60 -9.41 6.54
N GLY A 185 13.19 -8.21 6.46
CA GLY A 185 13.36 -7.35 7.62
C GLY A 185 13.09 -5.88 7.34
N ARG A 186 12.61 -5.17 8.36
CA ARG A 186 12.66 -3.71 8.42
C ARG A 186 13.59 -3.29 9.55
N PHE A 187 14.57 -2.45 9.25
CA PHE A 187 15.42 -1.86 10.27
C PHE A 187 14.96 -0.44 10.59
N ILE A 188 15.11 -0.03 11.85
CA ILE A 188 14.83 1.32 12.34
C ILE A 188 16.01 1.78 13.19
N HIS A 189 16.60 2.92 12.87
CA HIS A 189 17.69 3.53 13.65
C HIS A 189 17.16 4.75 14.41
N ASP A 190 17.07 4.64 15.73
CA ASP A 190 16.77 5.73 16.64
C ASP A 190 18.09 6.36 17.12
N PHE A 191 18.44 7.49 16.50
CA PHE A 191 19.65 8.25 16.80
C PHE A 191 19.54 9.11 18.06
N ASN A 192 18.37 9.20 18.70
CA ASN A 192 18.21 9.90 19.98
C ASN A 192 18.59 9.00 21.15
N ILE A 193 18.05 7.78 21.21
CA ILE A 193 18.33 6.83 22.30
C ILE A 193 19.43 5.81 21.97
N ASN A 194 20.03 5.89 20.77
CA ASN A 194 21.08 4.99 20.29
C ASN A 194 20.64 3.52 20.24
N LYS A 195 19.50 3.25 19.58
CA LYS A 195 19.02 1.89 19.34
C LYS A 195 18.75 1.61 17.88
N THR A 196 18.91 0.34 17.50
CA THR A 196 18.39 -0.23 16.26
C THR A 196 17.28 -1.20 16.61
N GLY A 197 16.10 -1.02 16.01
CA GLY A 197 15.06 -2.04 15.93
C GLY A 197 15.21 -2.83 14.63
N ILE A 198 14.90 -4.13 14.67
CA ILE A 198 14.73 -5.00 13.52
C ILE A 198 13.34 -5.62 13.66
N ILE A 199 12.43 -5.36 12.74
CA ILE A 199 11.13 -6.01 12.66
C ILE A 199 11.32 -7.24 11.78
N ASP A 200 11.05 -8.42 12.34
CA ASP A 200 11.03 -9.68 11.62
C ASP A 200 9.65 -9.87 10.98
N ILE A 201 9.61 -9.74 9.66
CA ILE A 201 8.35 -9.81 8.90
C ILE A 201 7.85 -11.26 8.86
N ASP A 202 8.77 -12.22 8.73
CA ASP A 202 8.46 -13.64 8.63
C ASP A 202 8.03 -14.21 10.00
N GLY A 203 8.74 -13.84 11.07
CA GLY A 203 8.50 -14.33 12.45
C GLY A 203 7.51 -13.51 13.28
N GLN A 204 6.97 -12.41 12.74
CA GLN A 204 6.02 -11.51 13.43
C GLN A 204 6.51 -11.07 14.83
N CYS A 205 7.78 -10.70 14.94
CA CYS A 205 8.38 -10.26 16.19
C CYS A 205 9.36 -9.09 15.97
N CYS A 206 9.85 -8.52 17.07
CA CYS A 206 10.83 -7.43 17.02
C CYS A 206 12.09 -7.75 17.82
N PHE A 207 13.23 -7.31 17.29
CA PHE A 207 14.54 -7.37 17.92
C PHE A 207 15.11 -5.97 18.15
N VAL A 208 15.74 -5.75 19.29
CA VAL A 208 16.27 -4.45 19.69
C VAL A 208 17.73 -4.57 20.09
N MET A 209 18.61 -3.81 19.44
CA MET A 209 20.06 -3.79 19.71
C MET A 209 20.60 -2.36 19.90
N PRO A 210 21.79 -2.17 20.49
CA PRO A 210 22.45 -0.86 20.50
C PRO A 210 22.81 -0.38 19.09
N LEU A 211 22.66 0.92 18.81
CA LEU A 211 22.98 1.53 17.52
C LEU A 211 24.51 1.61 17.33
N ASN A 212 25.04 0.87 16.36
CA ASN A 212 26.46 0.93 16.01
C ASN A 212 26.76 2.11 15.06
N ARG A 213 27.01 3.30 15.63
CA ARG A 213 27.35 4.54 14.89
C ARG A 213 28.67 4.48 14.08
N GLN A 214 29.45 3.39 14.16
CA GLN A 214 30.59 3.18 13.26
C GLN A 214 30.20 2.45 11.97
N ARG A 215 29.01 1.83 11.93
CA ARG A 215 28.45 1.10 10.77
C ARG A 215 27.28 1.84 10.12
N VAL A 216 26.43 2.47 10.95
CA VAL A 216 25.28 3.26 10.52
C VAL A 216 25.67 4.73 10.35
N LEU A 217 25.50 5.27 9.14
CA LEU A 217 25.66 6.71 8.88
C LEU A 217 24.51 7.54 9.48
N PRO A 218 24.75 8.79 9.91
CA PRO A 218 23.67 9.71 10.28
C PRO A 218 22.76 10.09 9.09
N PRO A 219 21.49 10.47 9.32
CA PRO A 219 20.48 10.70 8.27
C PRO A 219 20.92 11.60 7.10
N ARG A 220 21.54 12.76 7.34
CA ARG A 220 22.06 13.60 6.24
C ARG A 220 23.19 12.95 5.44
N ASN A 221 24.09 12.23 6.12
CA ASN A 221 25.23 11.58 5.48
C ASN A 221 24.76 10.41 4.61
N MET A 222 23.78 9.62 5.10
CA MET A 222 23.13 8.59 4.32
C MET A 222 22.46 9.18 3.07
N TYR A 223 21.63 10.21 3.22
CA TYR A 223 20.93 10.83 2.09
C TYR A 223 21.88 11.42 1.03
N ASP A 224 22.96 12.08 1.43
CA ASP A 224 23.98 12.58 0.50
C ASP A 224 24.74 11.43 -0.20
N LEU A 225 25.06 10.35 0.51
CA LEU A 225 25.65 9.14 -0.06
C LEU A 225 24.74 8.48 -1.09
N LEU A 226 23.49 8.18 -0.73
CA LEU A 226 22.49 7.58 -1.62
C LEU A 226 22.26 8.45 -2.86
N ARG A 227 22.22 9.78 -2.68
CA ARG A 227 22.12 10.72 -3.79
C ARG A 227 23.36 10.71 -4.70
N LYS A 228 24.57 10.60 -4.15
CA LYS A 228 25.81 10.51 -4.96
C LYS A 228 25.91 9.19 -5.71
N MET A 229 25.56 8.08 -5.06
CA MET A 229 25.48 6.74 -5.63
C MET A 229 24.47 6.69 -6.79
N TYR A 230 23.23 7.15 -6.57
CA TYR A 230 22.18 7.19 -7.61
C TYR A 230 22.58 8.01 -8.85
N ASN A 231 23.34 9.10 -8.66
CA ASN A 231 23.82 9.92 -9.77
C ASN A 231 25.15 9.40 -10.39
N GLY A 232 25.66 8.23 -9.98
CA GLY A 232 26.86 7.62 -10.56
C GLY A 232 28.19 8.28 -10.16
N TYR A 233 28.21 9.15 -9.15
CA TYR A 233 29.41 9.88 -8.72
C TYR A 233 30.21 9.22 -7.60
N TYR A 234 29.73 8.08 -7.07
CA TYR A 234 30.37 7.44 -5.92
C TYR A 234 30.11 5.93 -5.88
N GLU A 235 31.20 5.15 -5.82
CA GLU A 235 31.16 3.71 -5.54
C GLU A 235 31.10 3.50 -4.02
N VAL A 236 30.10 2.77 -3.56
CA VAL A 236 29.88 2.47 -2.14
C VAL A 236 30.71 1.26 -1.69
N ASN A 237 31.17 1.28 -0.44
CA ASN A 237 31.83 0.11 0.16
C ASN A 237 30.77 -0.95 0.56
N THR A 238 30.65 -1.98 -0.26
CA THR A 238 29.66 -3.05 -0.12
C THR A 238 30.22 -4.30 0.57
N ALA A 239 31.40 -4.19 1.20
CA ALA A 239 31.97 -5.27 1.99
C ALA A 239 31.04 -5.69 3.13
N VAL A 240 30.86 -7.00 3.27
CA VAL A 240 29.98 -7.63 4.25
C VAL A 240 30.64 -7.66 5.63
N VAL A 241 29.91 -7.23 6.65
CA VAL A 241 30.30 -7.28 8.06
C VAL A 241 29.25 -8.08 8.83
N ARG A 242 29.65 -9.21 9.41
CA ARG A 242 28.78 -10.09 10.21
C ARG A 242 28.86 -9.73 11.70
N GLU A 243 27.72 -9.49 12.34
CA GLU A 243 27.59 -9.34 13.79
C GLU A 243 26.68 -10.44 14.36
N THR A 244 27.30 -11.41 15.04
CA THR A 244 26.60 -12.52 15.71
C THR A 244 25.95 -12.04 17.01
N MET A 245 24.64 -12.25 17.12
CA MET A 245 23.77 -11.80 18.21
C MET A 245 22.99 -12.98 18.80
N ARG A 246 22.52 -12.80 20.03
CA ARG A 246 21.64 -13.73 20.74
C ARG A 246 20.43 -12.98 21.29
N VAL A 247 19.24 -13.56 21.16
CA VAL A 247 18.01 -13.08 21.81
C VAL A 247 18.03 -13.36 23.30
N VAL A 248 17.69 -12.33 24.07
CA VAL A 248 17.49 -12.36 25.52
C VAL A 248 15.99 -12.47 25.81
N THR A 249 15.60 -13.48 26.58
CA THR A 249 14.24 -13.70 27.09
C THR A 249 14.16 -13.34 28.58
N PRO A 250 12.98 -12.97 29.13
CA PRO A 250 11.68 -12.77 28.47
C PRO A 250 11.65 -11.55 27.52
N PRO A 251 10.59 -11.38 26.69
CA PRO A 251 10.39 -10.16 25.92
C PRO A 251 10.28 -8.91 26.81
N ILE A 252 10.55 -7.75 26.23
CA ILE A 252 10.52 -6.44 26.87
C ILE A 252 9.07 -6.06 27.18
N THR A 253 8.78 -5.85 28.48
CA THR A 253 7.46 -5.42 28.95
C THR A 253 7.30 -3.89 29.00
N ASP A 254 8.41 -3.16 29.23
CA ASP A 254 8.43 -1.70 29.24
C ASP A 254 9.01 -1.16 27.93
N MET A 255 8.12 -0.80 27.00
CA MET A 255 8.51 -0.23 25.71
C MET A 255 9.11 1.19 25.80
N SER A 256 9.10 1.86 26.96
CA SER A 256 9.73 3.18 27.10
C SER A 256 11.25 3.11 26.88
N ILE A 257 11.89 1.98 27.24
CA ILE A 257 13.32 1.75 27.03
C ILE A 257 13.67 1.53 25.55
N VAL A 258 12.68 1.19 24.71
CA VAL A 258 12.83 0.82 23.29
C VAL A 258 12.77 2.05 22.37
N GLY A 259 12.20 3.17 22.85
CA GLY A 259 12.14 4.45 22.12
C GLY A 259 10.92 4.58 21.21
N THR A 260 10.40 5.80 21.10
CA THR A 260 9.09 6.10 20.47
C THR A 260 8.99 5.67 19.01
N TYR A 261 10.09 5.69 18.24
CA TYR A 261 10.08 5.29 16.84
C TYR A 261 9.98 3.76 16.68
N ILE A 262 10.85 3.02 17.38
CA ILE A 262 10.87 1.55 17.33
C ILE A 262 9.60 0.99 17.97
N ALA A 263 9.18 1.49 19.13
CA ALA A 263 7.99 1.03 19.84
C ALA A 263 6.67 1.28 19.07
N ARG A 264 6.65 2.21 18.10
CA ARG A 264 5.49 2.43 17.21
C ARG A 264 5.38 1.38 16.11
N GLU A 265 6.50 1.01 15.50
CA GLU A 265 6.51 0.02 14.40
C GLU A 265 6.55 -1.43 14.93
N CYS A 266 6.99 -1.62 16.17
CA CYS A 266 6.87 -2.86 16.95
C CYS A 266 5.59 -2.91 17.82
N GLN A 267 4.57 -2.10 17.52
CA GLN A 267 3.31 -2.14 18.27
C GLN A 267 2.65 -3.51 18.07
N ASP A 268 2.13 -4.06 19.17
CA ASP A 268 1.44 -5.37 19.22
C ASP A 268 2.31 -6.60 18.84
N LEU A 269 3.62 -6.42 18.63
CA LEU A 269 4.60 -7.49 18.36
C LEU A 269 5.46 -7.81 19.61
N PRO A 270 5.75 -9.09 19.89
CA PRO A 270 6.67 -9.47 20.96
C PRO A 270 8.08 -8.95 20.65
N THR A 271 8.60 -8.09 21.53
CA THR A 271 9.84 -7.35 21.32
C THR A 271 10.92 -7.88 22.26
N TYR A 272 12.07 -8.28 21.72
CA TYR A 272 13.18 -8.90 22.47
C TYR A 272 14.46 -8.06 22.38
N MET A 273 15.31 -8.13 23.40
CA MET A 273 16.64 -7.50 23.38
C MET A 273 17.66 -8.46 22.76
N LEU A 274 18.54 -7.94 21.90
CA LEU A 274 19.70 -8.67 21.38
C LEU A 274 20.96 -8.34 22.18
N GLN A 275 21.73 -9.38 22.52
CA GLN A 275 23.06 -9.27 23.10
C GLN A 275 24.11 -9.80 22.12
N LYS A 276 25.21 -9.07 21.95
CA LYS A 276 26.31 -9.48 21.06
C LYS A 276 27.05 -10.70 21.61
N VAL A 277 27.28 -11.69 20.75
CA VAL A 277 28.05 -12.90 21.08
C VAL A 277 29.51 -12.68 20.68
N ASN A 278 30.42 -12.78 21.65
CA ASN A 278 31.85 -12.75 21.37
C ASN A 278 32.28 -14.08 20.73
N SER A 279 33.12 -14.02 19.69
CA SER A 279 33.54 -15.18 18.86
C SER A 279 34.33 -16.27 19.60
N SER A 280 34.65 -16.06 20.88
CA SER A 280 35.22 -17.06 21.79
C SER A 280 34.16 -17.94 22.50
N SER A 281 32.88 -17.58 22.40
CA SER A 281 31.77 -18.41 22.87
C SER A 281 31.56 -19.58 21.91
N ILE A 282 31.52 -20.81 22.42
CA ILE A 282 31.33 -22.01 21.61
C ILE A 282 29.86 -22.10 21.17
N VAL A 283 29.55 -21.53 20.00
CA VAL A 283 28.26 -21.71 19.33
C VAL A 283 28.14 -23.15 18.84
N LYS A 284 27.00 -23.81 19.08
CA LYS A 284 26.69 -25.09 18.43
C LYS A 284 26.68 -24.87 16.92
N ARG A 285 27.45 -25.67 16.17
CA ARG A 285 27.24 -25.78 14.73
C ARG A 285 25.96 -26.56 14.47
N SER A 286 24.83 -25.85 14.45
CA SER A 286 23.60 -26.36 13.86
C SER A 286 23.86 -26.71 12.40
N THR A 287 23.40 -27.88 11.97
CA THR A 287 23.39 -28.30 10.55
C THR A 287 22.08 -27.95 9.85
N SER A 288 21.19 -27.21 10.52
CA SER A 288 20.08 -26.51 9.88
C SER A 288 20.58 -25.33 9.04
N VAL A 289 19.72 -24.87 8.14
CA VAL A 289 19.90 -23.61 7.41
C VAL A 289 20.00 -22.46 8.42
N GLN A 290 20.84 -21.46 8.18
CA GLN A 290 20.90 -20.26 9.04
C GLN A 290 19.65 -19.40 8.79
N THR A 291 18.56 -19.74 9.49
CA THR A 291 17.22 -19.14 9.36
C THR A 291 17.09 -17.77 10.00
N GLY A 292 18.10 -17.29 10.74
CA GLY A 292 18.07 -16.07 11.55
C GLY A 292 19.01 -14.95 11.11
N VAL A 293 19.38 -14.90 9.82
CA VAL A 293 20.21 -13.83 9.27
C VAL A 293 19.37 -12.72 8.66
N PHE A 294 19.58 -11.49 9.11
CA PHE A 294 19.03 -10.26 8.55
C PHE A 294 20.16 -9.42 7.95
N GLY A 295 19.93 -8.68 6.87
CA GLY A 295 20.94 -7.82 6.26
C GLY A 295 20.43 -6.42 5.94
N GLN A 296 21.30 -5.42 5.96
CA GLN A 296 21.02 -4.05 5.51
C GLN A 296 22.26 -3.30 5.02
N PHE A 297 22.12 -2.32 4.12
CA PHE A 297 23.16 -1.34 3.81
C PHE A 297 22.96 -0.01 4.57
N ALA A 298 23.74 0.19 5.64
CA ALA A 298 23.68 1.40 6.47
C ALA A 298 24.78 2.43 6.14
N GLY A 299 25.26 2.42 4.88
CA GLY A 299 26.11 3.47 4.31
C GLY A 299 27.61 3.20 4.32
N ASN A 300 28.16 2.65 5.42
CA ASN A 300 29.59 2.32 5.49
C ASN A 300 29.92 0.92 4.96
N ASN A 301 29.00 -0.03 5.15
CA ASN A 301 29.15 -1.46 4.87
C ASN A 301 27.76 -2.08 4.66
N ILE A 302 27.73 -3.31 4.14
CA ILE A 302 26.57 -4.19 4.31
C ILE A 302 26.73 -4.91 5.66
N LEU A 303 25.75 -4.74 6.54
CA LEU A 303 25.70 -5.34 7.88
C LEU A 303 24.80 -6.58 7.82
N GLU A 304 25.36 -7.75 8.10
CA GLU A 304 24.62 -8.99 8.35
C GLU A 304 24.54 -9.23 9.86
N VAL A 305 23.32 -9.33 10.39
CA VAL A 305 23.03 -9.66 11.78
C VAL A 305 22.57 -11.12 11.85
N ASP A 306 23.34 -11.96 12.55
CA ASP A 306 23.14 -13.41 12.67
C ASP A 306 22.61 -13.75 14.07
N ILE A 307 21.34 -14.17 14.17
CA ILE A 307 20.65 -14.48 15.44
C ILE A 307 20.71 -15.99 15.71
N VAL A 308 21.73 -16.41 16.46
CA VAL A 308 22.12 -17.85 16.58
C VAL A 308 21.14 -18.75 17.35
N ASN A 309 20.12 -18.18 17.98
CA ASN A 309 19.15 -18.90 18.81
C ASN A 309 17.70 -18.61 18.42
N LEU A 310 17.45 -18.27 17.15
CA LEU A 310 16.10 -18.02 16.64
C LEU A 310 15.18 -19.25 16.79
N GLU A 311 15.69 -20.44 16.43
CA GLU A 311 15.01 -21.74 16.61
C GLU A 311 14.66 -22.07 18.08
N ASP A 312 15.23 -21.38 19.09
CA ASP A 312 14.95 -21.63 20.51
C ASP A 312 13.70 -20.88 21.04
N PHE A 313 13.06 -20.01 20.25
CA PHE A 313 11.89 -19.21 20.71
C PHE A 313 10.78 -18.94 19.68
N GLU A 314 10.88 -19.46 18.45
CA GLU A 314 9.77 -19.54 17.47
C GLU A 314 8.73 -20.63 17.87
#